data_AF-A4IB48-F1
#
_entry.id   AF-A4IB48-F1
#
_cell.length_a   1.000
_cell.length_b   1.000
_cell.length_c   1.000
_cell.angle_alpha   90.00
_cell.angle_beta   90.00
_cell.angle_gamma   90.00
#
_symmetry.space_group_name_H-M   'P 1'
#
loop_
_entity.id
_entity.type
_entity.pdbx_description
1 polymer ?
#
loop_
_entity_poly.entity_id
_entity_poly.type
_entity_poly.pdbx_seq_one_letter_code
_entity_poly.pdbx_strand_id
1 'polypeptide(L)'
;MQSPRAIVWSWETTAPPFLARGKQNIYDFTDDIPKHVKPFWYHEYYQQREYFRLQREKRPLKERIKLWAGVLTAMAVAGAVLTFFRVWVEQPREIRQLREELLQHTYGRVLELAAGHGQNIGAYPYAVHEVVLTDSNPQQLQAMRYRIPHTAYPKYDVKRVRSETLDNFKDGEFDCVVDMFGLCHLRDPVMALRQMQRVVKPSGMILLLEHGASPYPPVNWFLDYFAQQHKVNTHGCKWNSPIRQYLQESRLEVKEMRNMHYGTTYYVVAYPEVLEAYKDHEKEAEQVKERSKSR
;
A
#
# COMPACT_ATOMS: atom_id res chain seq x y z
N MET A 1 -34.16 -74.71 -15.31
CA MET A 1 -33.00 -73.85 -15.63
C MET A 1 -33.39 -72.42 -15.29
N GLN A 2 -32.66 -71.74 -14.40
CA GLN A 2 -32.86 -70.28 -14.23
C GLN A 2 -32.39 -69.61 -15.52
N SER A 3 -33.23 -68.76 -16.11
CA SER A 3 -32.85 -67.95 -17.28
C SER A 3 -31.62 -67.11 -16.93
N PRO A 4 -30.61 -67.01 -17.81
CA PRO A 4 -29.47 -66.12 -17.58
C PRO A 4 -30.01 -64.71 -17.36
N ARG A 5 -29.75 -64.12 -16.18
CA ARG A 5 -30.01 -62.71 -15.96
C ARG A 5 -28.91 -61.96 -16.70
N ALA A 6 -29.28 -61.20 -17.73
CA ALA A 6 -28.38 -60.25 -18.34
C ALA A 6 -27.88 -59.31 -17.22
N ILE A 7 -26.58 -59.32 -16.97
CA ILE A 7 -25.96 -58.40 -16.02
C ILE A 7 -25.91 -57.05 -16.71
N VAL A 8 -26.73 -56.12 -16.23
CA VAL A 8 -26.73 -54.74 -16.72
C VAL A 8 -25.49 -54.06 -16.15
N TRP A 9 -24.73 -53.42 -17.04
CA TRP A 9 -23.59 -52.60 -16.66
C TRP A 9 -23.99 -51.58 -15.58
N SER A 10 -23.24 -51.56 -14.49
CA SER A 10 -23.35 -50.57 -13.42
C SER A 10 -21.96 -50.18 -12.89
N TRP A 11 -21.88 -49.07 -12.16
CA TRP A 11 -20.64 -48.65 -11.49
C TRP A 11 -20.08 -49.69 -10.53
N GLU A 12 -20.91 -50.61 -10.03
CA GLU A 12 -20.50 -51.68 -9.11
C GLU A 12 -19.89 -52.88 -9.84
N THR A 13 -20.33 -53.15 -11.08
CA THR A 13 -19.89 -54.30 -11.88
C THR A 13 -18.64 -54.01 -12.70
N THR A 14 -18.26 -52.75 -12.89
CA THR A 14 -17.15 -52.37 -13.77
C THR A 14 -16.21 -51.42 -13.03
N ALA A 15 -15.59 -51.92 -11.96
CA ALA A 15 -14.61 -51.16 -11.22
C ALA A 15 -13.21 -51.33 -11.84
N PRO A 16 -12.44 -50.24 -12.04
CA PRO A 16 -11.02 -50.37 -12.36
C PRO A 16 -10.28 -51.03 -11.19
N PRO A 17 -9.11 -51.67 -11.42
CA PRO A 17 -8.42 -52.50 -10.41
C PRO A 17 -8.23 -51.82 -9.04
N PHE A 18 -8.02 -50.50 -9.03
CA PHE A 18 -7.83 -49.73 -7.79
C PHE A 18 -9.12 -49.54 -6.96
N LEU A 19 -10.31 -49.57 -7.56
CA LEU A 19 -11.62 -49.60 -6.86
C LEU A 19 -12.17 -51.03 -6.71
N ALA A 20 -11.64 -51.97 -7.50
CA ALA A 20 -12.11 -53.34 -7.57
C ALA A 20 -11.49 -54.28 -6.52
N ARG A 21 -10.80 -53.76 -5.48
CA ARG A 21 -10.22 -54.62 -4.43
C ARG A 21 -11.32 -55.50 -3.80
N GLY A 22 -11.34 -56.78 -4.18
CA GLY A 22 -12.33 -57.77 -3.76
C GLY A 22 -13.66 -57.77 -4.54
N LYS A 23 -13.85 -56.90 -5.53
CA LYS A 23 -15.06 -56.88 -6.37
C LYS A 23 -14.81 -57.64 -7.67
N GLN A 24 -15.76 -58.49 -8.05
CA GLN A 24 -15.76 -59.15 -9.37
C GLN A 24 -16.08 -58.13 -10.45
N ASN A 25 -15.37 -58.23 -11.57
CA ASN A 25 -15.55 -57.37 -12.73
C ASN A 25 -16.56 -58.00 -13.69
N ILE A 26 -17.21 -57.21 -14.54
CA ILE A 26 -18.19 -57.69 -15.52
C ILE A 26 -17.61 -58.81 -16.40
N TYR A 27 -16.31 -58.70 -16.73
CA TYR A 27 -15.55 -59.70 -17.47
C TYR A 27 -15.37 -61.04 -16.74
N ASP A 28 -15.54 -61.06 -15.41
CA ASP A 28 -15.51 -62.29 -14.61
C ASP A 28 -16.89 -62.97 -14.53
N PHE A 29 -17.97 -62.25 -14.86
CA PHE A 29 -19.34 -62.80 -14.82
C PHE A 29 -19.80 -63.42 -16.14
N THR A 30 -19.11 -63.10 -17.24
CA THR A 30 -19.54 -63.41 -18.61
C THR A 30 -18.45 -64.22 -19.33
N ASP A 31 -18.69 -65.52 -19.50
CA ASP A 31 -17.80 -66.43 -20.24
C ASP A 31 -17.79 -66.18 -21.76
N ASP A 32 -18.73 -65.37 -22.27
CA ASP A 32 -18.92 -65.04 -23.68
C ASP A 32 -17.97 -63.95 -24.19
N ILE A 33 -17.33 -63.19 -23.30
CA ILE A 33 -16.32 -62.21 -23.73
C ILE A 33 -15.05 -62.98 -24.13
N PRO A 34 -14.59 -62.88 -25.39
CA PRO A 34 -13.41 -63.61 -25.82
C PRO A 34 -12.21 -63.25 -24.95
N LYS A 35 -11.45 -64.26 -24.51
CA LYS A 35 -10.31 -64.08 -23.58
C LYS A 35 -9.24 -63.08 -24.06
N HIS A 36 -9.21 -62.76 -25.37
CA HIS A 36 -8.29 -61.76 -25.93
C HIS A 36 -8.77 -60.31 -25.76
N VAL A 37 -10.08 -60.10 -25.54
CA VAL A 37 -10.67 -58.77 -25.32
C VAL A 37 -10.37 -58.38 -23.88
N LYS A 38 -9.41 -57.47 -23.72
CA LYS A 38 -9.04 -56.97 -22.40
C LYS A 38 -9.88 -55.74 -22.03
N PRO A 39 -10.20 -55.54 -20.74
CA PRO A 39 -10.89 -54.33 -20.28
C PRO A 39 -10.18 -53.04 -20.67
N PHE A 40 -10.89 -51.90 -20.70
CA PHE A 40 -10.27 -50.64 -21.13
C PHE A 40 -9.06 -50.20 -20.27
N TRP A 41 -9.01 -50.54 -18.98
CA TRP A 41 -7.86 -50.26 -18.09
C TRP A 41 -6.65 -51.16 -18.35
N TYR A 42 -6.80 -52.22 -19.16
CA TYR A 42 -5.68 -52.99 -19.67
C TYR A 42 -4.94 -52.27 -20.80
N HIS A 43 -5.51 -51.18 -21.34
CA HIS A 43 -4.83 -50.34 -22.31
C HIS A 43 -3.53 -49.82 -21.69
N GLU A 44 -2.42 -49.95 -22.44
CA GLU A 44 -1.06 -49.65 -21.96
C GLU A 44 -0.95 -48.28 -21.29
N TYR A 45 -1.70 -47.29 -21.78
CA TYR A 45 -1.80 -45.95 -21.19
C TYR A 45 -2.17 -45.97 -19.68
N TYR A 46 -3.20 -46.73 -19.28
CA TYR A 46 -3.64 -46.77 -17.88
C TYR A 46 -2.66 -47.55 -17.01
N GLN A 47 -2.09 -48.64 -17.55
CA GLN A 47 -1.08 -49.44 -16.85
C GLN A 47 0.20 -48.63 -16.62
N GLN A 48 0.67 -47.88 -17.62
CA GLN A 48 1.81 -46.97 -17.46
C GLN A 48 1.51 -45.89 -16.42
N ARG A 49 0.32 -45.27 -16.46
CA ARG A 49 -0.05 -44.23 -15.50
C ARG A 49 -0.07 -44.75 -14.05
N GLU A 50 -0.59 -45.95 -13.84
CA GLU A 50 -0.59 -46.62 -12.53
C GLU A 50 0.83 -47.02 -12.10
N TYR A 51 1.62 -47.57 -13.01
CA TYR A 51 3.03 -47.90 -12.77
C TYR A 51 3.83 -46.66 -12.33
N PHE A 52 3.71 -45.54 -13.04
CA PHE A 52 4.37 -44.28 -12.67
C PHE A 52 3.83 -43.70 -11.36
N ARG A 53 2.56 -43.93 -11.02
CA ARG A 53 2.02 -43.57 -9.71
C ARG A 53 2.67 -44.40 -8.59
N LEU A 54 2.71 -45.73 -8.74
CA LEU A 54 3.33 -46.65 -7.77
C LEU A 54 4.84 -46.39 -7.61
N GLN A 55 5.55 -46.12 -8.71
CA GLN A 55 6.95 -45.69 -8.70
C GLN A 55 7.14 -44.39 -7.88
N ARG A 56 6.25 -43.40 -8.05
CA ARG A 56 6.29 -42.14 -7.29
C ARG A 56 6.03 -42.35 -5.79
N GLU A 57 5.14 -43.28 -5.42
CA GLU A 57 4.88 -43.65 -4.02
C GLU A 57 6.07 -44.40 -3.39
N LYS A 58 6.80 -45.20 -4.18
CA LYS A 58 8.01 -45.92 -3.75
C LYS A 58 9.27 -45.05 -3.67
N ARG A 59 9.24 -43.78 -4.11
CA ARG A 59 10.42 -42.92 -4.07
C ARG A 59 10.94 -42.77 -2.64
N PRO A 60 12.25 -42.97 -2.40
CA PRO A 60 12.82 -42.87 -1.07
C PRO A 60 12.59 -41.47 -0.50
N LEU A 61 12.40 -41.39 0.82
CA LEU A 61 12.07 -40.14 1.51
C LEU A 61 13.07 -39.02 1.19
N LYS A 62 14.37 -39.33 1.04
CA LYS A 62 15.43 -38.36 0.66
C LYS A 62 15.16 -37.70 -0.70
N GLU A 63 14.73 -38.44 -1.70
CA GLU A 63 14.40 -37.88 -3.03
C GLU A 63 13.14 -37.01 -2.98
N ARG A 64 12.14 -37.45 -2.21
CA ARG A 64 10.91 -36.66 -2.02
C ARG A 64 11.20 -35.33 -1.33
N ILE A 65 12.04 -35.33 -0.29
CA ILE A 65 12.48 -34.11 0.40
C ILE A 65 13.26 -33.21 -0.55
N LYS A 66 14.21 -33.75 -1.35
CA LYS A 66 14.99 -32.96 -2.32
C LYS A 66 14.09 -32.28 -3.37
N LEU A 67 13.08 -32.99 -3.87
CA LEU A 67 12.11 -32.44 -4.81
C LEU A 67 11.31 -31.29 -4.19
N TRP A 68 10.76 -31.49 -2.99
CA TRP A 68 10.01 -30.44 -2.29
C TRP A 68 10.89 -29.25 -1.88
N ALA A 69 12.13 -29.49 -1.48
CA ALA A 69 13.09 -28.42 -1.24
C ALA A 69 13.33 -27.60 -2.52
N GLY A 70 13.50 -28.25 -3.67
CA GLY A 70 13.61 -27.55 -4.96
C GLY A 70 12.39 -26.69 -5.30
N VAL A 71 11.19 -27.22 -5.09
CA VAL A 71 9.93 -26.48 -5.31
C VAL A 71 9.81 -25.30 -4.35
N LEU A 72 10.08 -25.49 -3.05
CA LEU A 72 10.02 -24.42 -2.05
C LEU A 72 11.03 -23.31 -2.36
N THR A 73 12.26 -23.66 -2.74
CA THR A 73 13.27 -22.69 -3.15
C THR A 73 12.83 -21.90 -4.39
N ALA A 74 12.27 -22.58 -5.41
CA ALA A 74 11.76 -21.90 -6.60
C ALA A 74 10.62 -20.91 -6.28
N MET A 75 9.68 -21.31 -5.40
CA MET A 75 8.61 -20.42 -4.94
C MET A 75 9.14 -19.24 -4.13
N ALA A 76 10.13 -19.47 -3.26
CA ALA A 76 10.75 -18.40 -2.48
C ALA A 76 11.48 -17.39 -3.39
N VAL A 77 12.21 -17.86 -4.40
CA VAL A 77 12.87 -17.01 -5.39
C VAL A 77 11.85 -16.22 -6.19
N ALA A 78 10.79 -16.86 -6.69
CA ALA A 78 9.71 -16.18 -7.40
C ALA A 78 9.04 -15.12 -6.51
N GLY A 79 8.74 -15.45 -5.26
CA GLY A 79 8.20 -14.51 -4.28
C GLY A 79 9.13 -13.33 -4.01
N ALA A 80 10.44 -13.56 -3.89
CA ALA A 80 11.43 -12.50 -3.71
C ALA A 80 11.52 -11.58 -4.94
N VAL A 81 11.50 -12.13 -6.15
CA VAL A 81 11.49 -11.35 -7.41
C VAL A 81 10.23 -10.50 -7.52
N LEU A 82 9.06 -11.07 -7.22
CA LEU A 82 7.79 -10.34 -7.22
C LEU A 82 7.78 -9.23 -6.16
N THR A 83 8.30 -9.51 -4.96
CA THR A 83 8.43 -8.51 -3.88
C THR A 83 9.37 -7.39 -4.30
N PHE A 84 10.50 -7.72 -4.92
CA PHE A 84 11.45 -6.73 -5.44
C PHE A 84 10.80 -5.84 -6.50
N PHE A 85 10.09 -6.43 -7.46
CA PHE A 85 9.37 -5.69 -8.49
C PHE A 85 8.32 -4.75 -7.90
N ARG A 86 7.51 -5.24 -6.96
CA ARG A 86 6.50 -4.46 -6.25
C ARG A 86 7.10 -3.24 -5.54
N VAL A 87 8.20 -3.42 -4.80
CA VAL A 87 8.81 -2.34 -3.99
C VAL A 87 9.60 -1.35 -4.85
N TRP A 88 10.37 -1.82 -5.83
CA TRP A 88 11.30 -0.95 -6.58
C TRP A 88 10.73 -0.41 -7.90
N VAL A 89 9.64 -0.98 -8.40
CA VAL A 89 9.02 -0.56 -9.68
C VAL A 89 7.60 -0.09 -9.48
N GLU A 90 6.73 -0.89 -8.86
CA GLU A 90 5.31 -0.52 -8.71
C GLU A 90 5.11 0.62 -7.71
N GLN A 91 5.64 0.49 -6.50
CA GLN A 91 5.45 1.47 -5.44
C GLN A 91 5.91 2.90 -5.82
N PRO A 92 7.08 3.12 -6.46
CA PRO A 92 7.44 4.46 -6.93
C PRO A 92 6.48 5.02 -7.99
N ARG A 93 5.93 4.16 -8.85
CA ARG A 93 4.93 4.55 -9.84
C ARG A 93 3.60 4.90 -9.18
N GLU A 94 3.16 4.11 -8.21
CA GLU A 94 1.96 4.37 -7.39
C GLU A 94 2.12 5.68 -6.61
N ILE A 95 3.27 5.94 -5.99
CA ILE A 95 3.54 7.21 -5.31
C ILE A 95 3.43 8.39 -6.28
N ARG A 96 3.98 8.27 -7.49
CA ARG A 96 3.84 9.32 -8.51
C ARG A 96 2.39 9.56 -8.90
N GLN A 97 1.62 8.50 -9.11
CA GLN A 97 0.19 8.62 -9.41
C GLN A 97 -0.59 9.28 -8.27
N LEU A 98 -0.29 8.93 -7.02
CA LEU A 98 -0.90 9.56 -5.85
C LEU A 98 -0.56 11.06 -5.75
N ARG A 99 0.67 11.45 -6.10
CA ARG A 99 1.04 12.88 -6.19
C ARG A 99 0.18 13.59 -7.22
N GLU A 100 0.09 13.05 -8.43
CA GLU A 100 -0.68 13.62 -9.54
C GLU A 100 -2.18 13.70 -9.20
N GLU A 101 -2.75 12.65 -8.59
CA GLU A 101 -4.13 12.61 -8.09
C GLU A 101 -4.38 13.67 -7.02
N LEU A 102 -3.51 13.75 -6.01
CA LEU A 102 -3.66 14.71 -4.91
C LEU A 102 -3.61 16.15 -5.42
N LEU A 103 -2.70 16.45 -6.37
CA LEU A 103 -2.59 17.78 -6.97
C LEU A 103 -3.83 18.18 -7.78
N GLN A 104 -4.65 17.25 -8.27
CA GLN A 104 -5.90 17.61 -8.97
C GLN A 104 -6.91 18.32 -8.06
N HIS A 105 -6.78 18.20 -6.74
CA HIS A 105 -7.62 18.96 -5.81
C HIS A 105 -7.21 20.44 -5.67
N THR A 106 -6.02 20.81 -6.15
CA THR A 106 -5.49 22.18 -5.98
C THR A 106 -6.11 23.19 -6.95
N TYR A 107 -6.26 24.43 -6.48
CA TYR A 107 -6.74 25.56 -7.28
C TYR A 107 -6.19 26.87 -6.72
N GLY A 108 -6.27 27.94 -7.50
CA GLY A 108 -5.90 29.29 -7.06
C GLY A 108 -4.41 29.45 -6.76
N ARG A 109 -4.09 29.98 -5.59
CA ARG A 109 -2.72 30.17 -5.10
C ARG A 109 -2.33 29.07 -4.12
N VAL A 110 -1.29 28.32 -4.46
CA VAL A 110 -0.85 27.14 -3.70
C VAL A 110 0.46 27.41 -2.98
N LEU A 111 0.56 26.98 -1.71
CA LEU A 111 1.83 26.88 -0.99
C LEU A 111 2.28 25.41 -0.97
N GLU A 112 3.45 25.12 -1.52
CA GLU A 112 4.09 23.81 -1.39
C GLU A 112 5.18 23.86 -0.33
N LEU A 113 4.99 23.10 0.74
CA LEU A 113 5.95 22.91 1.83
C LEU A 113 6.85 21.71 1.52
N ALA A 114 8.10 21.77 1.99
CA ALA A 114 9.10 20.73 1.77
C ALA A 114 9.23 20.28 0.29
N ALA A 115 9.17 21.25 -0.63
CA ALA A 115 9.18 21.01 -2.07
C ALA A 115 10.48 20.33 -2.56
N GLY A 116 11.56 20.40 -1.77
CA GLY A 116 12.82 19.73 -2.01
C GLY A 116 13.41 20.03 -3.38
N HIS A 117 13.42 19.04 -4.26
CA HIS A 117 13.97 19.17 -5.61
C HIS A 117 12.94 19.65 -6.67
N GLY A 118 11.70 19.96 -6.26
CA GLY A 118 10.62 20.41 -7.14
C GLY A 118 9.97 19.28 -7.94
N GLN A 119 9.70 18.14 -7.31
CA GLN A 119 9.14 16.95 -7.99
C GLN A 119 7.74 17.19 -8.58
N ASN A 120 7.01 18.18 -8.07
CA ASN A 120 5.66 18.53 -8.49
C ASN A 120 5.61 19.65 -9.55
N ILE A 121 6.76 20.20 -9.94
CA ILE A 121 6.83 21.22 -11.00
C ILE A 121 6.28 20.61 -12.30
N GLY A 122 5.27 21.27 -12.89
CA GLY A 122 4.58 20.82 -14.10
C GLY A 122 3.44 19.83 -13.88
N ALA A 123 3.16 19.39 -12.65
CA ALA A 123 2.05 18.47 -12.33
C ALA A 123 0.77 19.18 -11.84
N TYR A 124 0.85 20.49 -11.55
CA TYR A 124 -0.29 21.28 -11.09
C TYR A 124 -1.34 21.47 -12.20
N PRO A 125 -2.64 21.36 -11.88
CA PRO A 125 -3.72 21.55 -12.85
C PRO A 125 -3.86 23.02 -13.25
N TYR A 126 -4.54 23.26 -14.38
CA TYR A 126 -4.72 24.61 -14.93
C TYR A 126 -5.46 25.58 -13.98
N ALA A 127 -6.27 25.05 -13.06
CA ALA A 127 -6.98 25.82 -12.04
C ALA A 127 -6.06 26.53 -11.04
N VAL A 128 -4.79 26.12 -10.94
CA VAL A 128 -3.76 26.80 -10.17
C VAL A 128 -3.12 27.87 -11.04
N HIS A 129 -3.05 29.10 -10.54
CA HIS A 129 -2.41 30.22 -11.25
C HIS A 129 -1.04 30.59 -10.66
N GLU A 130 -0.78 30.24 -9.40
CA GLU A 130 0.48 30.52 -8.72
C GLU A 130 0.82 29.42 -7.72
N VAL A 131 2.10 29.02 -7.69
CA VAL A 131 2.65 28.05 -6.73
C VAL A 131 3.87 28.67 -6.05
N VAL A 132 3.82 28.78 -4.73
CA VAL A 132 4.96 29.19 -3.90
C VAL A 132 5.62 27.93 -3.35
N LEU A 133 6.78 27.58 -3.90
CA LEU A 133 7.57 26.43 -3.48
C LEU A 133 8.48 26.83 -2.32
N THR A 134 8.48 26.04 -1.24
CA THR A 134 9.29 26.31 -0.06
C THR A 134 10.04 25.10 0.45
N ASP A 135 11.21 25.36 1.01
CA ASP A 135 12.05 24.38 1.69
C ASP A 135 12.99 25.09 2.69
N SER A 136 13.51 24.35 3.65
CA SER A 136 14.50 24.85 4.61
C SER A 136 15.94 24.72 4.07
N ASN A 137 16.17 23.78 3.14
CA ASN A 137 17.46 23.43 2.57
C ASN A 137 17.81 24.32 1.35
N PRO A 138 18.83 25.21 1.46
CA PRO A 138 19.15 26.14 0.40
C PRO A 138 19.72 25.47 -0.86
N GLN A 139 20.41 24.33 -0.73
CA GLN A 139 20.94 23.60 -1.88
C GLN A 139 19.82 23.00 -2.73
N GLN A 140 18.78 22.45 -2.09
CA GLN A 140 17.61 21.92 -2.77
C GLN A 140 16.84 23.03 -3.50
N LEU A 141 16.62 24.18 -2.85
CA LEU A 141 16.01 25.36 -3.48
C LEU A 141 16.80 25.88 -4.68
N GLN A 142 18.14 25.91 -4.58
CA GLN A 142 18.98 26.35 -5.69
C GLN A 142 18.83 25.41 -6.89
N ALA A 143 18.85 24.09 -6.67
CA ALA A 143 18.65 23.10 -7.73
C ALA A 143 17.25 23.19 -8.34
N MET A 144 16.23 23.42 -7.51
CA MET A 144 14.83 23.60 -7.92
C MET A 144 14.67 24.81 -8.85
N ARG A 145 15.29 25.96 -8.54
CA ARG A 145 15.23 27.17 -9.37
C ARG A 145 15.69 26.93 -10.81
N TYR A 146 16.68 26.07 -11.01
CA TYR A 146 17.16 25.71 -12.36
C TYR A 146 16.20 24.80 -13.14
N ARG A 147 15.24 24.14 -12.46
CA ARG A 147 14.23 23.29 -13.11
C ARG A 147 12.96 24.03 -13.51
N ILE A 148 12.73 25.22 -12.96
CA ILE A 148 11.53 26.01 -13.24
C ILE A 148 11.70 26.70 -14.59
N PRO A 149 10.86 26.40 -15.60
CA PRO A 149 10.92 27.11 -16.88
C PRO A 149 10.56 28.60 -16.70
N HIS A 150 11.30 29.48 -17.37
CA HIS A 150 11.10 30.95 -17.25
C HIS A 150 9.70 31.42 -17.68
N THR A 151 9.03 30.69 -18.57
CA THR A 151 7.69 30.99 -19.09
C THR A 151 6.64 29.96 -18.66
N ALA A 152 6.86 29.30 -17.52
CA ALA A 152 5.93 28.30 -17.01
C ALA A 152 4.60 28.93 -16.57
N TYR A 153 3.51 28.20 -16.84
CA TYR A 153 2.24 28.35 -16.13
C TYR A 153 1.99 27.05 -15.33
N PRO A 154 1.57 27.13 -14.05
CA PRO A 154 1.36 28.34 -13.24
C PRO A 154 2.66 29.12 -12.98
N LYS A 155 2.53 30.34 -12.44
CA LYS A 155 3.69 31.11 -11.99
C LYS A 155 4.30 30.43 -10.76
N TYR A 156 5.60 30.16 -10.81
CA TYR A 156 6.34 29.60 -9.67
C TYR A 156 7.16 30.69 -8.96
N ASP A 157 7.11 30.70 -7.63
CA ASP A 157 8.04 31.43 -6.77
C ASP A 157 8.73 30.46 -5.81
N VAL A 158 9.96 30.78 -5.38
CA VAL A 158 10.78 29.89 -4.55
C VAL A 158 11.32 30.64 -3.34
N LYS A 159 10.82 30.29 -2.15
CA LYS A 159 11.20 30.93 -0.89
C LYS A 159 11.81 29.94 0.10
N ARG A 160 12.82 30.39 0.84
CA ARG A 160 13.39 29.60 1.94
C ARG A 160 12.56 29.82 3.20
N VAL A 161 11.90 28.77 3.66
CA VAL A 161 10.99 28.81 4.82
C VAL A 161 11.08 27.48 5.58
N ARG A 162 10.89 27.52 6.90
CA ARG A 162 10.71 26.30 7.71
C ARG A 162 9.22 26.06 7.87
N SER A 163 8.74 24.85 7.62
CA SER A 163 7.30 24.53 7.68
C SER A 163 6.70 24.80 9.06
N GLU A 164 7.49 24.71 10.14
CA GLU A 164 7.04 25.02 11.50
C GLU A 164 6.89 26.54 11.78
N THR A 165 7.33 27.43 10.89
CA THR A 165 7.32 28.89 11.09
C THR A 165 7.07 29.61 9.77
N LEU A 166 5.81 29.95 9.52
CA LEU A 166 5.33 30.56 8.27
C LEU A 166 5.08 32.07 8.38
N ASP A 167 5.81 32.78 9.25
CA ASP A 167 5.60 34.21 9.57
C ASP A 167 5.77 35.14 8.36
N ASN A 168 6.43 34.66 7.30
CA ASN A 168 6.57 35.36 6.01
C ASN A 168 5.25 35.41 5.22
N PHE A 169 4.22 34.71 5.67
CA PHE A 169 2.91 34.59 5.02
C PHE A 169 1.79 35.02 5.96
N LYS A 170 0.81 35.71 5.39
CA LYS A 170 -0.38 36.19 6.08
C LYS A 170 -1.35 35.04 6.35
N ASP A 171 -2.23 35.26 7.30
CA ASP A 171 -3.34 34.35 7.58
C ASP A 171 -4.28 34.32 6.37
N GLY A 172 -4.73 33.13 5.95
CA GLY A 172 -5.61 32.97 4.80
C GLY A 172 -5.04 33.43 3.46
N GLU A 173 -3.72 33.41 3.29
CA GLU A 173 -3.04 33.86 2.07
C GLU A 173 -3.19 32.88 0.89
N PHE A 174 -3.34 31.58 1.16
CA PHE A 174 -3.33 30.52 0.15
C PHE A 174 -4.69 29.80 0.02
N ASP A 175 -5.04 29.43 -1.20
CA ASP A 175 -6.23 28.60 -1.49
C ASP A 175 -5.99 27.13 -1.14
N CYS A 176 -4.77 26.64 -1.37
CA CYS A 176 -4.35 25.29 -0.98
C CYS A 176 -2.95 25.29 -0.38
N VAL A 177 -2.71 24.38 0.56
CA VAL A 177 -1.37 24.08 1.08
C VAL A 177 -1.08 22.61 0.85
N VAL A 178 0.08 22.30 0.28
CA VAL A 178 0.51 20.95 -0.09
C VAL A 178 1.79 20.62 0.67
N ASP A 179 1.84 19.43 1.27
CA ASP A 179 3.08 18.84 1.80
C ASP A 179 3.17 17.38 1.34
N MET A 180 4.31 17.00 0.77
CA MET A 180 4.51 15.65 0.21
C MET A 180 5.83 15.05 0.69
N PHE A 181 5.74 14.28 1.77
CA PHE A 181 6.84 13.63 2.49
C PHE A 181 7.75 14.63 3.21
N GLY A 182 7.18 15.73 3.70
CA GLY A 182 7.89 16.75 4.47
C GLY A 182 7.83 16.50 5.97
N LEU A 183 6.70 16.02 6.50
CA LEU A 183 6.46 15.94 7.95
C LEU A 183 7.50 15.06 8.68
N CYS A 184 8.01 14.03 8.01
CA CYS A 184 8.98 13.09 8.59
C CYS A 184 10.34 13.72 8.94
N HIS A 185 10.68 14.88 8.37
CA HIS A 185 11.92 15.60 8.67
C HIS A 185 11.73 16.73 9.71
N LEU A 186 10.48 17.01 10.10
CA LEU A 186 10.18 18.15 10.97
C LEU A 186 10.44 17.82 12.44
N ARG A 187 10.85 18.86 13.18
CA ARG A 187 11.01 18.73 14.64
C ARG A 187 9.65 18.64 15.32
N ASP A 188 8.73 19.48 14.88
CA ASP A 188 7.36 19.59 15.39
C ASP A 188 6.33 19.56 14.24
N PRO A 189 5.93 18.35 13.79
CA PRO A 189 4.95 18.18 12.72
C PRO A 189 3.58 18.81 13.06
N VAL A 190 3.18 18.80 14.34
CA VAL A 190 1.89 19.34 14.77
C VAL A 190 1.89 20.87 14.63
N MET A 191 2.98 21.53 15.00
CA MET A 191 3.15 22.97 14.76
C MET A 191 3.09 23.31 13.26
N ALA A 192 3.75 22.52 12.41
CA ALA A 192 3.68 22.73 10.96
C ALA A 192 2.25 22.63 10.44
N LEU A 193 1.49 21.60 10.84
CA LEU A 193 0.08 21.45 10.48
C LEU A 193 -0.78 22.64 10.96
N ARG A 194 -0.50 23.20 12.16
CA ARG A 194 -1.17 24.43 12.63
C ARG A 194 -0.80 25.66 11.82
N GLN A 195 0.46 25.79 11.39
CA GLN A 195 0.88 26.86 10.49
C GLN A 195 0.23 26.73 9.11
N MET A 196 0.09 25.51 8.57
CA MET A 196 -0.66 25.27 7.34
C MET A 196 -2.11 25.75 7.47
N GLN A 197 -2.77 25.46 8.59
CA GLN A 197 -4.13 25.95 8.88
C GLN A 197 -4.22 27.47 8.94
N ARG A 198 -3.22 28.13 9.54
CA ARG A 198 -3.19 29.58 9.64
C ARG A 198 -3.11 30.24 8.25
N VAL A 199 -2.20 29.75 7.39
CA VAL A 199 -1.92 30.40 6.10
C VAL A 199 -2.90 30.02 4.99
N VAL A 200 -3.66 28.92 5.15
CA VAL A 200 -4.72 28.54 4.21
C VAL A 200 -6.00 29.34 4.48
N LYS A 201 -6.75 29.68 3.44
CA LYS A 201 -8.08 30.28 3.56
C LYS A 201 -9.01 29.34 4.33
N PRO A 202 -10.02 29.86 5.07
CA PRO A 202 -10.99 29.01 5.77
C PRO A 202 -11.74 28.02 4.87
N SER A 203 -11.93 28.35 3.58
CA SER A 203 -12.52 27.47 2.57
C SER A 203 -11.50 26.66 1.76
N GLY A 204 -10.21 26.81 2.08
CA GLY A 204 -9.10 26.20 1.35
C GLY A 204 -8.81 24.77 1.78
N MET A 205 -7.88 24.12 1.09
CA MET A 205 -7.53 22.71 1.34
C MET A 205 -6.10 22.54 1.81
N ILE A 206 -5.89 21.57 2.70
CA ILE A 206 -4.58 21.09 3.10
C ILE A 206 -4.44 19.65 2.60
N LEU A 207 -3.44 19.43 1.77
CA LEU A 207 -3.24 18.19 1.03
C LEU A 207 -1.91 17.58 1.45
N LEU A 208 -1.94 16.36 2.01
CA LEU A 208 -0.75 15.70 2.53
C LEU A 208 -0.55 14.35 1.85
N LEU A 209 0.67 14.10 1.37
CA LEU A 209 1.11 12.77 0.96
C LEU A 209 2.33 12.38 1.79
N GLU A 210 2.12 11.61 2.85
CA GLU A 210 3.13 11.38 3.89
C GLU A 210 3.50 9.92 4.02
N HIS A 211 4.65 9.65 4.62
CA HIS A 211 4.96 8.31 5.11
C HIS A 211 5.02 8.29 6.64
N GLY A 212 4.68 7.15 7.22
CA GLY A 212 4.69 6.99 8.67
C GLY A 212 4.37 5.59 9.13
N ALA A 213 3.99 5.51 10.40
CA ALA A 213 3.64 4.27 11.09
C ALA A 213 2.52 3.53 10.35
N SER A 214 2.68 2.22 10.21
CA SER A 214 1.67 1.30 9.68
C SER A 214 0.69 0.88 10.77
N PRO A 215 -0.57 0.51 10.44
CA PRO A 215 -1.44 -0.20 11.37
C PRO A 215 -0.95 -1.63 11.69
N TYR A 216 0.01 -2.17 10.95
CA TYR A 216 0.52 -3.53 11.12
C TYR A 216 1.79 -3.53 12.00
N PRO A 217 1.76 -4.13 13.21
CA PRO A 217 2.91 -4.15 14.12
C PRO A 217 4.20 -4.73 13.53
N PRO A 218 4.18 -5.81 12.71
CA PRO A 218 5.40 -6.33 12.09
C PRO A 218 6.08 -5.30 11.18
N VAL A 219 5.29 -4.51 10.45
CA VAL A 219 5.83 -3.46 9.56
C VAL A 219 6.54 -2.38 10.39
N ASN A 220 5.92 -1.94 11.49
CA ASN A 220 6.53 -0.95 12.38
C ASN A 220 7.82 -1.46 13.02
N TRP A 221 7.87 -2.74 13.42
CA TRP A 221 9.09 -3.36 13.90
C TRP A 221 10.22 -3.28 12.86
N PHE A 222 9.93 -3.57 11.58
CA PHE A 222 10.91 -3.42 10.50
C PHE A 222 11.33 -1.94 10.32
N LEU A 223 10.38 -1.00 10.34
CA LEU A 223 10.68 0.42 10.21
C LEU A 223 11.59 0.91 11.34
N ASP A 224 11.31 0.52 12.59
CA ASP A 224 12.12 0.88 13.75
C ASP A 224 13.51 0.26 13.68
N TYR A 225 13.60 -1.01 13.28
CA TYR A 225 14.87 -1.71 13.10
C TYR A 225 15.79 -0.97 12.11
N PHE A 226 15.26 -0.55 10.96
CA PHE A 226 16.05 0.16 9.96
C PHE A 226 16.26 1.65 10.29
N ALA A 227 15.32 2.31 10.96
CA ALA A 227 15.46 3.71 11.39
C ALA A 227 16.63 3.89 12.38
N GLN A 228 16.86 2.90 13.24
CA GLN A 228 17.98 2.87 14.18
C GLN A 228 19.33 2.65 13.48
N GLN A 229 19.34 2.12 12.25
CA GLN A 229 20.57 1.97 11.48
C GLN A 229 20.94 3.29 10.80
N HIS A 230 21.85 4.05 11.42
CA HIS A 230 22.39 5.32 10.89
C HIS A 230 22.91 5.23 9.44
N LYS A 231 23.27 4.04 8.95
CA LYS A 231 23.70 3.83 7.55
C LYS A 231 22.60 4.11 6.53
N VAL A 232 21.34 3.92 6.91
CA VAL A 232 20.18 4.02 6.01
C VAL A 232 19.46 5.36 6.19
N ASN A 233 19.34 5.82 7.44
CA ASN A 233 18.66 7.07 7.77
C ASN A 233 19.61 8.28 7.81
N THR A 234 20.29 8.56 6.70
CA THR A 234 21.31 9.62 6.61
C THR A 234 20.74 11.04 6.73
N HIS A 235 19.47 11.23 6.38
CA HIS A 235 18.83 12.57 6.35
C HIS A 235 18.01 12.90 7.60
N GLY A 236 18.00 12.03 8.62
CA GLY A 236 17.23 12.25 9.86
C GLY A 236 15.72 12.09 9.69
N CYS A 237 15.29 11.34 8.68
CA CYS A 237 13.90 11.04 8.42
C CYS A 237 13.30 10.14 9.51
N LYS A 238 12.15 10.51 10.06
CA LYS A 238 11.41 9.69 11.04
C LYS A 238 10.49 8.71 10.31
N TRP A 239 10.94 7.47 10.14
CA TRP A 239 10.22 6.47 9.35
C TRP A 239 8.87 6.06 9.97
N ASN A 240 8.85 5.88 11.29
CA ASN A 240 7.69 5.43 12.05
C ASN A 240 6.91 6.59 12.68
N SER A 241 6.62 7.62 11.88
CA SER A 241 5.91 8.83 12.34
C SER A 241 4.42 8.55 12.56
N PRO A 242 3.82 8.85 13.73
CA PRO A 242 2.40 8.63 13.99
C PRO A 242 1.51 9.70 13.35
N ILE A 243 1.38 9.68 12.02
CA ILE A 243 0.65 10.71 11.23
C ILE A 243 -0.78 10.92 11.73
N ARG A 244 -1.51 9.85 12.06
CA ARG A 244 -2.90 9.96 12.57
C ARG A 244 -2.98 10.77 13.86
N GLN A 245 -2.00 10.62 14.74
CA GLN A 245 -1.92 11.38 15.98
C GLN A 245 -1.62 12.85 15.69
N TYR A 246 -0.71 13.14 14.75
CA TYR A 246 -0.43 14.52 14.34
C TYR A 246 -1.66 15.22 13.75
N LEU A 247 -2.43 14.52 12.92
CA LEU A 247 -3.69 15.04 12.37
C LEU A 247 -4.71 15.33 13.49
N GLN A 248 -4.87 14.43 14.45
CA GLN A 248 -5.76 14.62 15.60
C GLN A 248 -5.33 15.81 16.48
N GLU A 249 -4.04 15.92 16.82
CA GLU A 249 -3.50 16.98 17.67
C GLU A 249 -3.47 18.36 16.99
N SER A 250 -3.38 18.37 15.65
CA SER A 250 -3.50 19.58 14.85
C SER A 250 -4.95 20.04 14.67
N ARG A 251 -5.95 19.17 14.92
CA ARG A 251 -7.39 19.45 14.79
C ARG A 251 -7.87 19.76 13.37
N LEU A 252 -7.12 19.31 12.38
CA LEU A 252 -7.55 19.36 10.98
C LEU A 252 -8.82 18.56 10.76
N GLU A 253 -9.76 19.12 9.98
CA GLU A 253 -10.93 18.36 9.53
C GLU A 253 -10.53 17.47 8.35
N VAL A 254 -10.29 16.19 8.65
CA VAL A 254 -9.89 15.22 7.63
C VAL A 254 -11.12 14.74 6.85
N LYS A 255 -11.24 15.20 5.60
CA LYS A 255 -12.29 14.74 4.67
C LYS A 255 -12.03 13.32 4.19
N GLU A 256 -10.78 13.06 3.82
CA GLU A 256 -10.37 11.79 3.24
C GLU A 256 -8.99 11.40 3.74
N MET A 257 -8.83 10.15 4.14
CA MET A 257 -7.55 9.56 4.47
C MET A 257 -7.48 8.14 3.94
N ARG A 258 -6.51 7.87 3.05
CA ARG A 258 -6.23 6.54 2.51
C ARG A 258 -4.83 6.08 2.94
N ASN A 259 -4.68 4.77 3.13
CA ASN A 259 -3.43 4.12 3.50
C ASN A 259 -3.00 3.12 2.43
N MET A 260 -1.78 3.29 1.91
CA MET A 260 -1.22 2.46 0.82
C MET A 260 0.12 1.88 1.26
N HIS A 261 0.69 0.97 0.47
CA HIS A 261 2.01 0.36 0.71
C HIS A 261 2.14 -0.23 2.13
N TYR A 262 1.28 -1.21 2.45
CA TYR A 262 1.16 -1.79 3.79
C TYR A 262 0.84 -0.76 4.88
N GLY A 263 0.12 0.29 4.52
CA GLY A 263 -0.32 1.36 5.39
C GLY A 263 0.77 2.33 5.84
N THR A 264 1.95 2.28 5.22
CA THR A 264 3.04 3.22 5.51
C THR A 264 2.88 4.56 4.79
N THR A 265 2.11 4.62 3.70
CA THR A 265 1.85 5.87 2.99
C THR A 265 0.45 6.38 3.29
N TYR A 266 0.35 7.65 3.62
CA TYR A 266 -0.85 8.37 3.98
C TYR A 266 -1.18 9.38 2.88
N TYR A 267 -2.35 9.22 2.28
CA TYR A 267 -2.95 10.21 1.37
C TYR A 267 -4.05 10.91 2.17
N VAL A 268 -3.95 12.23 2.34
CA VAL A 268 -4.85 13.00 3.20
C VAL A 268 -5.35 14.23 2.48
N VAL A 269 -6.67 14.41 2.46
CA VAL A 269 -7.35 15.64 2.08
C VAL A 269 -8.04 16.19 3.31
N ALA A 270 -7.63 17.37 3.75
CA ALA A 270 -8.13 18.00 4.95
C ALA A 270 -8.52 19.46 4.72
N TYR A 271 -9.36 19.98 5.61
CA TYR A 271 -9.74 21.38 5.71
C TYR A 271 -9.20 21.96 7.02
N PRO A 272 -8.97 23.28 7.10
CA PRO A 272 -8.67 23.93 8.38
C PRO A 272 -9.84 23.76 9.36
N GLU A 273 -9.54 23.78 10.67
CA GLU A 273 -10.56 23.69 11.73
C GLU A 273 -11.67 24.74 11.55
N VAL A 274 -12.94 24.31 11.59
CA VAL A 274 -14.10 25.20 11.43
C VAL A 274 -14.18 26.15 12.63
N LEU A 275 -14.14 27.46 12.37
CA LEU A 275 -14.19 28.52 13.40
C LEU A 275 -15.39 28.41 14.37
N GLU A 276 -16.51 27.84 13.94
CA GLU A 276 -17.68 27.63 14.82
C GLU A 276 -17.36 26.68 15.99
N ALA A 277 -16.53 25.65 15.76
CA ALA A 277 -16.05 24.78 16.83
C ALA A 277 -15.24 25.56 17.87
N TYR A 278 -14.50 26.58 17.44
CA TYR A 278 -13.73 27.45 18.34
C TYR A 278 -14.62 28.19 19.35
N LYS A 279 -15.79 28.68 18.93
CA LYS A 279 -16.73 29.40 19.81
C LYS A 279 -17.33 28.50 20.90
N ASP A 280 -17.66 27.26 20.56
CA ASP A 280 -18.19 26.30 21.54
C ASP A 280 -17.11 25.83 22.50
N HIS A 281 -15.86 25.67 22.03
CA HIS A 281 -14.74 25.29 22.88
C HIS A 281 -14.21 26.41 23.78
N GLU A 282 -14.24 27.69 23.36
CA GLU A 282 -13.94 28.81 24.26
C GLU A 282 -14.91 28.81 25.44
N LYS A 283 -16.20 28.56 25.20
CA LYS A 283 -17.20 28.39 26.27
C LYS A 283 -16.91 27.19 27.16
N GLU A 284 -16.51 26.05 26.61
CA GLU A 284 -16.14 24.87 27.43
C GLU A 284 -14.89 25.14 28.29
N ALA A 285 -13.84 25.74 27.71
CA ALA A 285 -12.61 26.07 28.43
C ALA A 285 -12.86 27.11 29.53
N GLU A 286 -13.76 28.07 29.29
CA GLU A 286 -14.20 29.06 30.27
C GLU A 286 -15.02 28.40 31.39
N GLN A 287 -15.96 27.50 31.05
CA GLN A 287 -16.71 26.71 32.03
C GLN A 287 -15.82 25.80 32.89
N VAL A 288 -14.79 25.18 32.30
CA VAL A 288 -13.83 24.36 33.06
C VAL A 288 -13.00 25.22 34.01
N LYS A 289 -12.57 26.42 33.58
CA LYS A 289 -11.86 27.38 34.43
C LYS A 289 -12.75 27.93 35.57
N GLU A 290 -14.03 28.15 35.31
CA GLU A 290 -14.99 28.55 36.35
C GLU A 290 -15.20 27.42 37.37
N ARG A 291 -15.39 26.18 36.90
CA ARG A 291 -15.52 25.01 37.78
C ARG A 291 -14.28 24.79 38.63
N SER A 292 -13.07 25.00 38.09
CA SER A 292 -11.83 24.85 38.84
C SER A 292 -11.61 25.95 39.89
N LYS A 293 -12.20 27.15 39.72
CA LYS A 293 -12.15 28.21 40.74
C LYS A 293 -13.15 28.01 41.88
N SER A 294 -14.18 27.18 41.67
CA SER A 294 -15.20 26.88 42.70
C SER A 294 -14.83 25.72 43.64
N ARG A 295 -13.75 24.98 43.34
CA ARG A 295 -13.19 23.93 44.19
C ARG A 295 -12.01 24.44 44.98
#